data_AF-A0A165FN67-F1
#
_entry.id   AF-A0A165FN67-F1
#
_cell.length_a   1.000
_cell.length_b   1.000
_cell.length_c   1.000
_cell.angle_alpha   90.00
_cell.angle_beta   90.00
_cell.angle_gamma   90.00
#
_symmetry.space_group_name_H-M   'P 1'
#
loop_
_entity.id
_entity.type
_entity.pdbx_description
1 polymer ?
#
loop_
_entity_poly.entity_id
_entity_poly.type
_entity_poly.pdbx_seq_one_letter_code
_entity_poly.pdbx_strand_id
1 'polypeptide(L)'
;MRSLLPVAFLCLLFEACSVNAVIFPIQSRTVYKNSTSSGLRRRGTNETVLPVLNTKNSEYISNITLGGRLIPVLLDTGSSDLWVAGDVPSSTDLGVSYSIGYAVGTASGNINTATLEFGNYTVEDQAFLLVKNASSFSINITSQGFEGLIGLGPNTGSEIRDKIGDSRGDSVLDRIFQQNASSSNYLTILLNREGDPASPSTGQVSISDIVPGYETIESMPKLLLEHVHKLTDLDQHWQAYTDVDGVIGPDGNPIKVDSIVPSAPDGQLVAVFDSGYTLPQVPREMSDAIYGRVQGAEWNAEYSVWTVPCTQLLNISFKFGGQTYPVHPLDVSSSDFDLVNAVGETVCLGTFQPISTSAFSLLGEYDMILGMAFMRNVYAQFDYGDFVEDTSVDLGEPFVRLLSTTNVTQAHDTFVQVRLSGVDTTGESSQWLLPASKEQHSPESEEEKKQQYEEYVLSRWPEIFVGCLVFVLLVVAFVVWRCCIRKRAKKAKGSVLPSAGQPQLYRQLDDPSSMTLIDMSHAKDKRESFASAGA
;
A
#
# COMPACT_ATOMS: atom_id res chain seq x y z
N MET A 1 33.37 -44.00 -5.47
CA MET A 1 32.43 -44.29 -4.37
C MET A 1 31.40 -43.18 -4.37
N ARG A 2 30.15 -43.54 -4.69
CA ARG A 2 28.99 -42.64 -4.72
C ARG A 2 28.43 -42.54 -3.30
N SER A 3 28.09 -41.33 -2.87
CA SER A 3 27.17 -41.04 -1.76
C SER A 3 26.36 -39.85 -2.27
N LEU A 4 25.13 -40.03 -2.79
CA LEU A 4 23.87 -40.32 -2.08
C LEU A 4 23.66 -39.37 -0.89
N LEU A 5 23.30 -38.13 -1.24
CA LEU A 5 22.14 -37.34 -0.77
C LEU A 5 21.35 -37.86 0.45
N PRO A 6 20.80 -36.94 1.27
CA PRO A 6 19.46 -36.42 0.95
C PRO A 6 19.34 -34.89 1.21
N VAL A 7 18.82 -34.03 0.33
CA VAL A 7 17.40 -33.86 -0.11
C VAL A 7 16.38 -33.82 1.05
N ALA A 8 16.78 -34.07 2.30
CA ALA A 8 15.90 -33.99 3.46
C ALA A 8 15.75 -32.57 4.04
N PHE A 9 16.58 -31.61 3.64
CA PHE A 9 16.50 -30.23 4.12
C PHE A 9 15.60 -29.31 3.28
N LEU A 10 15.06 -29.79 2.15
CA LEU A 10 14.18 -29.00 1.28
C LEU A 10 12.69 -29.30 1.48
N CYS A 11 12.32 -30.33 2.25
CA CYS A 11 10.93 -30.71 2.50
C CYS A 11 10.40 -30.34 3.89
N LEU A 12 11.17 -29.61 4.72
CA LEU A 12 10.73 -29.13 6.03
C LEU A 12 10.28 -27.65 6.03
N LEU A 13 10.22 -27.01 4.87
CA LEU A 13 9.66 -25.65 4.71
C LEU A 13 8.15 -25.63 4.37
N PHE A 14 7.49 -26.79 4.30
CA PHE A 14 6.07 -26.90 3.95
C PHE A 14 5.13 -27.28 5.10
N GLU A 15 5.60 -27.34 6.36
CA GLU A 15 4.76 -27.69 7.52
C GLU A 15 4.82 -26.72 8.70
N ALA A 16 5.26 -25.47 8.48
CA ALA A 16 5.22 -24.42 9.50
C ALA A 16 4.38 -23.21 9.04
N CYS A 17 3.12 -23.44 8.68
CA CYS A 17 2.11 -22.40 8.56
C CYS A 17 0.88 -22.80 9.38
N SER A 18 1.06 -22.81 10.69
CA SER A 18 -0.03 -22.77 11.66
C SER A 18 0.49 -22.06 12.91
N VAL A 19 1.03 -20.86 12.73
CA VAL A 19 1.11 -19.93 13.86
C VAL A 19 -0.27 -19.33 13.96
N ASN A 20 -1.01 -19.70 15.01
CA ASN A 20 -2.22 -18.98 15.40
C ASN A 20 -1.78 -17.56 15.79
N ALA A 21 -1.69 -16.67 14.81
CA ALA A 21 -1.64 -15.24 15.06
C ALA A 21 -2.98 -14.87 15.70
N VAL A 22 -2.92 -14.37 16.93
CA VAL A 22 -4.09 -13.79 17.58
C VAL A 22 -4.29 -12.42 16.93
N ILE A 23 -5.20 -12.36 15.97
CA ILE A 23 -5.71 -11.11 15.40
C ILE A 23 -6.74 -10.56 16.40
N PHE A 24 -6.46 -9.39 16.99
CA PHE A 24 -7.37 -8.74 17.93
C PHE A 24 -8.31 -7.81 17.17
N PRO A 25 -9.63 -8.07 17.21
CA PRO A 25 -10.59 -7.14 16.64
C PRO A 25 -10.76 -5.96 17.61
N ILE A 26 -10.39 -4.74 17.18
CA ILE A 26 -10.94 -3.54 17.80
C ILE A 26 -12.42 -3.52 17.45
N GLN A 27 -13.26 -4.03 18.34
CA GLN A 27 -14.70 -4.04 18.15
C GLN A 27 -15.26 -2.68 18.55
N SER A 28 -15.72 -1.89 17.57
CA SER A 28 -16.62 -0.79 17.86
C SER A 28 -17.92 -1.39 18.42
N ARG A 29 -18.28 -1.07 19.67
CA ARG A 29 -19.48 -1.65 20.28
C ARG A 29 -20.72 -0.89 19.81
N THR A 30 -21.54 -1.50 18.96
CA THR A 30 -22.75 -0.86 18.41
C THR A 30 -23.88 -0.89 19.43
N VAL A 31 -24.21 0.25 20.03
CA VAL A 31 -25.53 0.44 20.67
C VAL A 31 -26.49 0.96 19.60
N TYR A 32 -27.32 0.07 19.08
CA TYR A 32 -28.35 0.39 18.08
C TYR A 32 -29.38 1.36 18.70
N LYS A 33 -29.19 2.66 18.53
CA LYS A 33 -30.32 3.59 18.63
C LYS A 33 -31.05 3.53 17.30
N ASN A 34 -32.20 2.87 17.28
CA ASN A 34 -33.18 2.99 16.21
C ASN A 34 -33.63 4.45 16.10
N SER A 35 -32.84 5.27 15.40
CA SER A 35 -33.31 6.53 14.85
C SER A 35 -33.97 6.21 13.52
N THR A 36 -35.24 5.83 13.58
CA THR A 36 -36.14 5.98 12.42
C THR A 36 -36.34 7.47 12.17
N SER A 37 -35.30 8.17 11.74
CA SER A 37 -35.46 9.49 11.14
C SER A 37 -35.66 9.28 9.65
N SER A 38 -36.92 9.15 9.25
CA SER A 38 -37.34 9.40 7.88
C SER A 38 -37.16 10.90 7.59
N GLY A 39 -35.91 11.33 7.51
CA GLY A 39 -35.55 12.65 7.01
C GLY A 39 -35.83 12.65 5.51
N LEU A 40 -36.77 13.50 5.08
CA LEU A 40 -37.04 13.77 3.68
C LEU A 40 -35.74 14.18 2.98
N ARG A 41 -35.08 13.23 2.30
CA ARG A 41 -33.94 13.51 1.42
C ARG A 41 -34.45 14.40 0.28
N ARG A 42 -33.90 15.60 0.17
CA ARG A 42 -34.03 16.43 -1.02
C ARG A 42 -33.47 15.61 -2.19
N ARG A 43 -34.33 15.07 -3.06
CA ARG A 43 -33.92 14.55 -4.37
C ARG A 43 -33.38 15.74 -5.17
N GLY A 44 -32.08 16.00 -5.04
CA GLY A 44 -31.35 16.71 -6.07
C GLY A 44 -31.34 15.83 -7.31
N THR A 45 -31.68 16.40 -8.46
CA THR A 45 -31.73 15.73 -9.76
C THR A 45 -30.35 15.38 -10.33
N ASN A 46 -29.30 15.36 -9.50
CA ASN A 46 -27.93 15.10 -9.93
C ASN A 46 -27.49 13.72 -9.43
N GLU A 47 -27.66 12.70 -10.27
CA GLU A 47 -27.42 11.29 -9.94
C GLU A 47 -25.93 10.90 -10.04
N THR A 48 -25.06 11.82 -10.45
CA THR A 48 -23.59 11.72 -10.41
C THR A 48 -23.01 12.00 -9.02
N VAL A 49 -23.77 12.67 -8.14
CA VAL A 49 -23.38 12.99 -6.75
C VAL A 49 -24.15 12.10 -5.80
N LEU A 50 -23.44 11.18 -5.16
CA LEU A 50 -24.01 10.12 -4.34
C LEU A 50 -23.78 10.39 -2.86
N PRO A 51 -24.79 10.16 -2.01
CA PRO A 51 -24.64 10.31 -0.57
C PRO A 51 -23.75 9.20 -0.01
N VAL A 52 -22.84 9.58 0.88
CA VAL A 52 -21.98 8.65 1.62
C VAL A 52 -22.49 8.53 3.04
N LEU A 53 -22.81 7.31 3.44
CA LEU A 53 -23.13 6.95 4.82
C LEU A 53 -21.83 6.89 5.63
N ASN A 54 -21.86 7.44 6.83
CA ASN A 54 -20.78 7.37 7.80
C ASN A 54 -21.21 6.50 8.98
N THR A 55 -20.46 5.43 9.26
CA THR A 55 -20.61 4.63 10.47
C THR A 55 -19.50 4.98 11.45
N LYS A 56 -19.82 5.75 12.51
CA LYS A 56 -18.91 6.06 13.63
C LYS A 56 -17.55 6.65 13.25
N ASN A 57 -17.49 7.43 12.17
CA ASN A 57 -16.24 7.96 11.61
C ASN A 57 -15.22 6.89 11.19
N SER A 58 -15.64 5.62 11.10
CA SER A 58 -14.76 4.49 10.84
C SER A 58 -15.00 3.80 9.50
N GLU A 59 -16.20 3.97 8.92
CA GLU A 59 -16.55 3.40 7.62
C GLU A 59 -17.35 4.42 6.80
N TYR A 60 -17.00 4.57 5.53
CA TYR A 60 -17.69 5.45 4.57
C TYR A 60 -18.23 4.66 3.39
N ILE A 61 -19.55 4.62 3.30
CA ILE A 61 -20.27 3.61 2.53
C ILE A 61 -21.15 4.28 1.49
N SER A 62 -21.12 3.79 0.26
CA SER A 62 -22.08 4.14 -0.79
C SER A 62 -22.82 2.90 -1.28
N ASN A 63 -23.94 3.10 -1.96
CA ASN A 63 -24.70 1.98 -2.52
C ASN A 63 -24.38 1.83 -4.01
N ILE A 64 -24.21 0.58 -4.43
CA ILE A 64 -24.21 0.16 -5.85
C ILE A 64 -25.39 -0.79 -6.10
N THR A 65 -25.82 -0.93 -7.34
CA THR A 65 -26.69 -2.05 -7.76
C THR A 65 -25.84 -3.03 -8.55
N LEU A 66 -25.74 -4.29 -8.13
CA LEU A 66 -25.00 -5.32 -8.85
C LEU A 66 -25.92 -6.51 -9.12
N GLY A 67 -26.09 -6.87 -10.39
CA GLY A 67 -26.99 -7.96 -10.78
C GLY A 67 -28.46 -7.73 -10.34
N GLY A 68 -28.88 -6.47 -10.21
CA GLY A 68 -30.21 -6.08 -9.74
C GLY A 68 -30.39 -6.09 -8.20
N ARG A 69 -29.33 -6.37 -7.42
CA ARG A 69 -29.35 -6.25 -5.95
C ARG A 69 -28.67 -4.95 -5.54
N LEU A 70 -29.32 -4.17 -4.66
CA LEU A 70 -28.70 -3.01 -4.00
C LEU A 70 -27.72 -3.50 -2.93
N ILE A 71 -26.48 -3.03 -2.96
CA ILE A 71 -25.39 -3.49 -2.09
C ILE A 71 -24.64 -2.28 -1.53
N PRO A 72 -24.56 -2.15 -0.20
CA PRO A 72 -23.73 -1.14 0.44
C PRO A 72 -22.25 -1.55 0.38
N VAL A 73 -21.40 -0.69 -0.17
CA VAL A 73 -19.96 -0.94 -0.35
C VAL A 73 -19.12 0.14 0.32
N LEU A 74 -18.03 -0.27 0.97
CA LEU A 74 -17.01 0.64 1.47
C LEU A 74 -16.31 1.33 0.29
N LEU A 75 -16.12 2.64 0.39
CA LEU A 75 -15.37 3.43 -0.59
C LEU A 75 -13.87 3.37 -0.29
N ASP A 76 -13.08 2.80 -1.20
CA ASP A 76 -11.67 2.54 -0.95
C ASP A 76 -10.78 3.07 -2.09
N THR A 77 -10.11 4.20 -1.88
CA THR A 77 -9.10 4.71 -2.83
C THR A 77 -7.74 4.02 -2.71
N GLY A 78 -7.53 3.19 -1.70
CA GLY A 78 -6.31 2.39 -1.51
C GLY A 78 -6.24 1.14 -2.39
N SER A 79 -7.36 0.66 -2.95
CA SER A 79 -7.40 -0.52 -3.83
C SER A 79 -8.26 -0.31 -5.08
N SER A 80 -8.23 -1.25 -6.03
CA SER A 80 -8.87 -1.09 -7.35
C SER A 80 -9.96 -2.13 -7.67
N ASP A 81 -9.99 -3.24 -6.94
CA ASP A 81 -10.94 -4.34 -7.19
C ASP A 81 -12.31 -4.10 -6.54
N LEU A 82 -13.37 -4.63 -7.16
CA LEU A 82 -14.70 -4.74 -6.56
C LEU A 82 -14.88 -6.14 -5.98
N TRP A 83 -15.28 -6.23 -4.70
CA TRP A 83 -15.73 -7.49 -4.11
C TRP A 83 -17.02 -7.32 -3.32
N VAL A 84 -17.81 -8.39 -3.29
CA VAL A 84 -19.13 -8.41 -2.68
C VAL A 84 -19.35 -9.71 -1.94
N ALA A 85 -19.91 -9.62 -0.73
CA ALA A 85 -20.33 -10.75 0.07
C ALA A 85 -21.80 -11.16 -0.16
N GLY A 86 -22.06 -12.46 0.03
CA GLY A 86 -23.39 -13.04 -0.14
C GLY A 86 -23.71 -13.39 -1.59
N ASP A 87 -25.00 -13.37 -1.97
CA ASP A 87 -25.46 -13.79 -3.30
C ASP A 87 -25.73 -12.59 -4.23
N VAL A 88 -25.18 -12.62 -5.44
CA VAL A 88 -25.44 -11.62 -6.49
C VAL A 88 -26.29 -12.27 -7.59
N PRO A 89 -27.56 -11.87 -7.76
CA PRO A 89 -28.42 -12.40 -8.82
C PRO A 89 -27.85 -12.09 -10.20
N SER A 90 -28.24 -12.86 -11.22
CA SER A 90 -27.86 -12.61 -12.62
C SER A 90 -26.34 -12.45 -12.83
N SER A 91 -25.52 -13.09 -11.99
CA SER A 91 -24.07 -13.10 -12.14
C SER A 91 -23.60 -14.33 -12.91
N THR A 92 -22.50 -14.17 -13.66
CA THR A 92 -21.85 -15.24 -14.44
C THR A 92 -20.49 -15.54 -13.83
N ASP A 93 -20.28 -16.76 -13.35
CA ASP A 93 -18.98 -17.22 -12.83
C ASP A 93 -18.00 -17.42 -13.99
N LEU A 94 -16.82 -16.79 -13.92
CA LEU A 94 -15.77 -16.91 -14.94
C LEU A 94 -14.87 -18.14 -14.75
N GLY A 95 -15.06 -18.90 -13.66
CA GLY A 95 -14.28 -20.08 -13.35
C GLY A 95 -12.88 -19.79 -12.80
N VAL A 96 -12.62 -18.54 -12.40
CA VAL A 96 -11.35 -18.09 -11.83
C VAL A 96 -11.54 -17.81 -10.36
N SER A 97 -10.84 -18.53 -9.48
CA SER A 97 -10.86 -18.27 -8.04
C SER A 97 -9.66 -17.42 -7.64
N TYR A 98 -9.89 -16.48 -6.73
CA TYR A 98 -8.87 -15.56 -6.27
C TYR A 98 -9.07 -15.18 -4.80
N SER A 99 -8.04 -14.62 -4.15
CA SER A 99 -8.09 -14.20 -2.74
C SER A 99 -7.31 -12.92 -2.55
N ILE A 100 -8.01 -11.84 -2.19
CA ILE A 100 -7.44 -10.51 -1.94
C ILE A 100 -7.20 -10.36 -0.44
N GLY A 101 -5.98 -9.98 -0.06
CA GLY A 101 -5.64 -9.63 1.32
C GLY A 101 -5.98 -8.17 1.63
N TYR A 102 -6.69 -7.93 2.72
CA TYR A 102 -6.93 -6.61 3.31
C TYR A 102 -6.36 -6.57 4.73
N ALA A 103 -6.17 -5.37 5.27
CA ALA A 103 -5.69 -5.19 6.64
C ALA A 103 -6.56 -5.90 7.70
N VAL A 104 -7.86 -6.01 7.42
CA VAL A 104 -8.84 -6.59 8.35
C VAL A 104 -9.21 -8.04 8.06
N GLY A 105 -8.70 -8.65 6.98
CA GLY A 105 -9.03 -10.03 6.61
C GLY A 105 -8.77 -10.35 5.13
N THR A 106 -9.22 -11.51 4.67
CA THR A 106 -9.04 -11.92 3.26
C THR A 106 -10.39 -12.10 2.58
N ALA A 107 -10.60 -11.42 1.47
CA ALA A 107 -11.72 -11.67 0.58
C ALA A 107 -11.37 -12.85 -0.34
N SER A 108 -11.99 -14.01 -0.14
CA SER A 108 -11.74 -15.21 -0.96
C SER A 108 -13.00 -15.64 -1.69
N GLY A 109 -12.88 -15.87 -3.00
CA GLY A 109 -14.06 -16.13 -3.83
C GLY A 109 -13.76 -16.52 -5.27
N ASN A 110 -14.83 -16.57 -6.07
CA ASN A 110 -14.74 -16.69 -7.53
C ASN A 110 -14.95 -15.32 -8.16
N ILE A 111 -14.26 -15.07 -9.26
CA ILE A 111 -14.48 -13.88 -10.09
C ILE A 111 -15.73 -14.14 -10.93
N ASN A 112 -16.73 -13.28 -10.73
CA ASN A 112 -17.97 -13.28 -11.47
C ASN A 112 -18.10 -11.97 -12.26
N THR A 113 -18.96 -11.95 -13.27
CA THR A 113 -19.44 -10.72 -13.90
C THR A 113 -20.92 -10.50 -13.63
N ALA A 114 -21.33 -9.24 -13.54
CA ALA A 114 -22.74 -8.84 -13.52
C ALA A 114 -22.89 -7.41 -14.03
N THR A 115 -24.10 -7.00 -14.41
CA THR A 115 -24.40 -5.59 -14.67
C THR A 115 -24.28 -4.80 -13.36
N LEU A 116 -23.45 -3.77 -13.36
CA LEU A 116 -23.24 -2.82 -12.27
C LEU A 116 -23.96 -1.50 -12.59
N GLU A 117 -24.66 -0.94 -11.60
CA GLU A 117 -25.10 0.45 -11.60
C GLU A 117 -24.43 1.19 -10.43
N PHE A 118 -23.80 2.32 -10.72
CA PHE A 118 -23.23 3.21 -9.71
C PHE A 118 -23.59 4.65 -10.06
N GLY A 119 -24.53 5.22 -9.30
CA GLY A 119 -25.19 6.47 -9.68
C GLY A 119 -25.92 6.35 -11.01
N ASN A 120 -25.64 7.23 -11.96
CA ASN A 120 -26.21 7.22 -13.30
C ASN A 120 -25.43 6.35 -14.32
N TYR A 121 -24.36 5.69 -13.89
CA TYR A 121 -23.52 4.86 -14.74
C TYR A 121 -23.98 3.40 -14.70
N THR A 122 -24.00 2.74 -15.86
CA THR A 122 -24.30 1.32 -15.99
C THR A 122 -23.17 0.62 -16.72
N VAL A 123 -22.51 -0.33 -16.07
CA VAL A 123 -21.42 -1.12 -16.65
C VAL A 123 -21.87 -2.55 -16.83
N GLU A 124 -21.96 -3.00 -18.08
CA GLU A 124 -22.23 -4.39 -18.41
C GLU A 124 -20.99 -5.25 -18.16
N ASP A 125 -21.23 -6.50 -17.74
CA ASP A 125 -20.21 -7.51 -17.49
C ASP A 125 -19.05 -7.04 -16.59
N GLN A 126 -19.32 -6.17 -15.61
CA GLN A 126 -18.31 -5.75 -14.63
C GLN A 126 -17.83 -6.97 -13.84
N ALA A 127 -16.53 -7.26 -13.90
CA ALA A 127 -15.94 -8.30 -13.07
C ALA A 127 -15.87 -7.84 -11.61
N PHE A 128 -16.11 -8.79 -10.70
CA PHE A 128 -16.00 -8.60 -9.26
C PHE A 128 -15.70 -9.94 -8.57
N LEU A 129 -15.13 -9.90 -7.37
CA LEU A 129 -14.91 -11.08 -6.56
C LEU A 129 -16.15 -11.39 -5.70
N LEU A 130 -16.77 -12.55 -5.91
CA LEU A 130 -17.91 -13.03 -5.12
C LEU A 130 -17.44 -13.80 -3.88
N VAL A 131 -17.55 -13.16 -2.71
CA VAL A 131 -17.11 -13.68 -1.42
C VAL A 131 -18.27 -14.37 -0.69
N LYS A 132 -18.39 -15.69 -0.82
CA LYS A 132 -19.47 -16.44 -0.14
C LYS A 132 -19.27 -16.55 1.37
N ASN A 133 -18.04 -16.42 1.84
CA ASN A 133 -17.72 -16.50 3.25
C ASN A 133 -16.81 -15.34 3.67
N ALA A 134 -17.37 -14.37 4.39
CA ALA A 134 -16.66 -13.24 4.96
C ALA A 134 -16.20 -13.49 6.42
N SER A 135 -16.17 -14.74 6.90
CA SER A 135 -15.76 -15.06 8.28
C SER A 135 -14.27 -14.85 8.55
N SER A 136 -13.47 -14.66 7.50
CA SER A 136 -12.05 -14.31 7.58
C SER A 136 -11.82 -12.87 8.03
N PHE A 137 -12.82 -12.00 7.90
CA PHE A 137 -12.74 -10.62 8.37
C PHE A 137 -12.80 -10.58 9.90
N SER A 138 -11.87 -9.84 10.49
CA SER A 138 -11.80 -9.57 11.94
C SER A 138 -13.02 -8.80 12.46
N ILE A 139 -13.71 -8.09 11.55
CA ILE A 139 -14.95 -7.38 11.82
C ILE A 139 -16.15 -8.07 11.16
N ASN A 140 -17.31 -7.98 11.80
CA ASN A 140 -18.55 -8.32 11.14
C ASN A 140 -18.97 -7.15 10.24
N ILE A 141 -18.58 -7.22 8.96
CA ILE A 141 -18.80 -6.17 7.95
C ILE A 141 -20.28 -5.74 7.86
N THR A 142 -21.22 -6.70 7.92
CA THR A 142 -22.66 -6.41 7.86
C THR A 142 -23.15 -5.62 9.06
N SER A 143 -22.55 -5.83 10.24
CA SER A 143 -22.86 -5.05 11.45
C SER A 143 -22.30 -3.63 11.41
N GLN A 144 -21.28 -3.38 10.58
CA GLN A 144 -20.72 -2.05 10.30
C GLN A 144 -21.46 -1.32 9.16
N GLY A 145 -22.39 -2.01 8.47
CA GLY A 145 -23.30 -1.42 7.50
C GLY A 145 -22.91 -1.62 6.03
N PHE A 146 -21.91 -2.44 5.74
CA PHE A 146 -21.48 -2.74 4.37
C PHE A 146 -21.41 -4.25 4.11
N GLU A 147 -21.49 -4.59 2.82
CA GLU A 147 -21.53 -5.97 2.32
C GLU A 147 -20.50 -6.20 1.21
N GLY A 148 -19.64 -5.22 0.94
CA GLY A 148 -18.59 -5.27 -0.06
C GLY A 148 -17.71 -4.04 0.01
N LEU A 149 -16.79 -3.94 -0.94
CA LEU A 149 -15.87 -2.83 -1.11
C LEU A 149 -15.76 -2.52 -2.59
N ILE A 150 -15.74 -1.24 -2.93
CA ILE A 150 -15.45 -0.78 -4.27
C ILE A 150 -14.09 -0.09 -4.26
N GLY A 151 -13.14 -0.69 -4.99
CA GLY A 151 -11.85 -0.07 -5.26
C GLY A 151 -11.99 1.13 -6.18
N LEU A 152 -11.33 2.22 -5.79
CA LEU A 152 -11.31 3.54 -6.41
C LEU A 152 -9.86 3.97 -6.66
N GLY A 153 -8.94 3.03 -6.74
CA GLY A 153 -7.55 3.19 -7.12
C GLY A 153 -7.34 3.16 -8.64
N PRO A 154 -6.08 3.28 -9.08
CA PRO A 154 -5.68 3.15 -10.49
C PRO A 154 -5.96 1.75 -11.06
N ASN A 155 -6.28 1.66 -12.36
CA ASN A 155 -6.62 0.38 -12.99
C ASN A 155 -5.46 -0.65 -12.95
N THR A 156 -4.21 -0.19 -12.90
CA THR A 156 -3.02 -1.06 -12.80
C THR A 156 -2.93 -1.80 -11.47
N GLY A 157 -3.58 -1.31 -10.41
CA GLY A 157 -3.65 -1.97 -9.11
C GLY A 157 -4.74 -3.04 -8.98
N SER A 158 -5.48 -3.33 -10.05
CA SER A 158 -6.56 -4.33 -10.02
C SER A 158 -5.99 -5.74 -10.24
N GLU A 159 -6.11 -6.61 -9.26
CA GLU A 159 -5.71 -8.00 -9.42
C GLU A 159 -6.72 -8.83 -10.22
N ILE A 160 -8.01 -8.46 -10.20
CA ILE A 160 -9.03 -9.12 -11.03
C ILE A 160 -8.65 -9.00 -12.52
N ARG A 161 -8.29 -7.79 -12.96
CA ARG A 161 -7.76 -7.50 -14.29
C ARG A 161 -6.62 -8.44 -14.69
N ASP A 162 -5.60 -8.56 -13.83
CA ASP A 162 -4.45 -9.43 -14.05
C ASP A 162 -4.83 -10.91 -14.17
N LYS A 163 -5.80 -11.37 -13.37
CA LYS A 163 -6.24 -12.78 -13.40
C LYS A 163 -7.06 -13.12 -14.63
N ILE A 164 -7.90 -12.20 -15.11
CA ILE A 164 -8.76 -12.50 -16.26
C ILE A 164 -8.09 -12.19 -17.61
N GLY A 165 -7.22 -11.18 -17.66
CA GLY A 165 -6.46 -10.81 -18.85
C GLY A 165 -7.28 -10.18 -19.99
N ASP A 166 -8.44 -9.59 -19.70
CA ASP A 166 -9.24 -8.83 -20.68
C ASP A 166 -9.99 -7.65 -20.03
N SER A 167 -10.60 -6.80 -20.87
CA SER A 167 -11.22 -5.52 -20.47
C SER A 167 -12.45 -5.65 -19.56
N ARG A 168 -12.96 -6.87 -19.29
CA ARG A 168 -14.03 -7.04 -18.28
C ARG A 168 -13.50 -6.88 -16.85
N GLY A 169 -12.19 -7.01 -16.70
CA GLY A 169 -11.47 -7.01 -15.43
C GLY A 169 -10.98 -5.65 -15.03
N ASP A 170 -11.07 -4.67 -15.95
CA ASP A 170 -10.78 -3.29 -15.64
C ASP A 170 -11.65 -2.82 -14.46
N SER A 171 -11.05 -1.95 -13.63
CA SER A 171 -11.68 -1.43 -12.43
C SER A 171 -12.97 -0.67 -12.77
N VAL A 172 -13.84 -0.53 -11.76
CA VAL A 172 -15.17 0.09 -11.95
C VAL A 172 -15.06 1.49 -12.57
N LEU A 173 -14.15 2.32 -12.06
CA LEU A 173 -14.01 3.70 -12.55
C LEU A 173 -13.38 3.74 -13.95
N ASP A 174 -12.43 2.85 -14.26
CA ASP A 174 -11.86 2.75 -15.59
C ASP A 174 -12.94 2.42 -16.64
N ARG A 175 -13.75 1.38 -16.34
CA ARG A 175 -14.90 0.98 -17.16
C ARG A 175 -15.91 2.11 -17.35
N ILE A 176 -16.18 2.89 -16.30
CA ILE A 176 -17.08 4.05 -16.38
C ILE A 176 -16.49 5.14 -17.31
N PHE A 177 -15.21 5.47 -17.18
CA PHE A 177 -14.58 6.52 -17.97
C PHE A 177 -14.41 6.12 -19.45
N GLN A 178 -14.16 4.83 -19.74
CA GLN A 178 -14.12 4.29 -21.09
C GLN A 178 -15.46 4.44 -21.85
N GLN A 179 -16.61 4.40 -21.15
CA GLN A 179 -17.93 4.55 -21.78
C GLN A 179 -18.19 5.96 -22.34
N ASN A 180 -17.56 6.98 -21.77
CA ASN A 180 -17.67 8.35 -22.22
C ASN A 180 -16.30 9.05 -22.22
N ALA A 181 -15.44 8.63 -23.15
CA ALA A 181 -14.10 9.17 -23.37
C ALA A 181 -14.03 10.67 -23.78
N SER A 182 -15.15 11.42 -23.67
CA SER A 182 -15.23 12.86 -23.94
C SER A 182 -15.47 13.73 -22.70
N SER A 183 -15.72 13.11 -21.53
CA SER A 183 -15.93 13.78 -20.25
C SER A 183 -14.72 13.64 -19.31
N SER A 184 -14.59 14.56 -18.37
CA SER A 184 -13.57 14.52 -17.31
C SER A 184 -13.59 13.18 -16.56
N ASN A 185 -12.40 12.65 -16.25
CA ASN A 185 -12.18 11.33 -15.65
C ASN A 185 -11.68 11.46 -14.21
N TYR A 186 -12.46 12.14 -13.37
CA TYR A 186 -12.12 12.30 -11.96
C TYR A 186 -13.22 11.81 -11.04
N LEU A 187 -12.81 11.37 -9.86
CA LEU A 187 -13.66 11.10 -8.70
C LEU A 187 -13.50 12.25 -7.71
N THR A 188 -14.55 12.61 -6.98
CA THR A 188 -14.41 13.46 -5.79
C THR A 188 -15.01 12.82 -4.55
N ILE A 189 -14.38 13.06 -3.40
CA ILE A 189 -14.80 12.53 -2.10
C ILE A 189 -14.86 13.67 -1.08
N LEU A 190 -16.01 13.76 -0.40
CA LEU A 190 -16.27 14.62 0.75
C LEU A 190 -16.74 13.74 1.92
N LEU A 191 -15.93 13.58 2.95
CA LEU A 191 -16.30 12.80 4.13
C LEU A 191 -16.86 13.71 5.23
N ASN A 192 -18.00 13.34 5.82
CA ASN A 192 -18.52 14.05 6.99
C ASN A 192 -17.95 13.49 8.30
N ARG A 193 -18.01 14.27 9.37
CA ARG A 193 -17.64 13.92 10.74
C ARG A 193 -18.88 13.81 11.63
N GLU A 194 -19.14 12.62 12.15
CA GLU A 194 -20.16 12.38 13.18
C GLU A 194 -19.71 13.00 14.51
N GLY A 195 -20.64 13.60 15.25
CA GLY A 195 -20.35 14.29 16.52
C GLY A 195 -19.88 15.74 16.37
N ASP A 196 -19.71 16.23 15.15
CA ASP A 196 -19.35 17.62 14.84
C ASP A 196 -20.56 18.38 14.24
N PRO A 197 -21.16 19.34 14.96
CA PRO A 197 -22.27 20.14 14.46
C PRO A 197 -21.93 21.05 13.28
N ALA A 198 -20.64 21.35 13.06
CA ALA A 198 -20.16 22.17 11.95
C ALA A 198 -19.90 21.35 10.67
N SER A 199 -19.78 20.03 10.79
CA SER A 199 -19.61 19.14 9.64
C SER A 199 -20.90 19.06 8.80
N PRO A 200 -20.78 18.84 7.47
CA PRO A 200 -21.92 18.44 6.65
C PRO A 200 -22.69 17.26 7.27
N SER A 201 -24.01 17.24 7.12
CA SER A 201 -24.85 16.16 7.69
C SER A 201 -24.67 14.81 6.99
N THR A 202 -24.06 14.78 5.80
CA THR A 202 -23.86 13.57 4.99
C THR A 202 -22.64 13.81 4.11
N GLY A 203 -21.76 12.81 4.02
CA GLY A 203 -20.67 12.82 3.05
C GLY A 203 -21.19 12.66 1.62
N GLN A 204 -20.33 12.90 0.63
CA GLN A 204 -20.67 12.79 -0.78
C GLN A 204 -19.50 12.21 -1.57
N VAL A 205 -19.81 11.42 -2.57
CA VAL A 205 -18.88 10.95 -3.60
C VAL A 205 -19.46 11.30 -4.95
N SER A 206 -18.65 11.74 -5.90
CA SER A 206 -19.11 12.03 -7.25
C SER A 206 -18.14 11.58 -8.32
N ILE A 207 -18.68 11.23 -9.48
CA ILE A 207 -17.92 10.81 -10.66
C ILE A 207 -18.11 11.88 -11.73
N SER A 208 -17.01 12.39 -12.26
CA SER A 208 -16.97 13.43 -13.31
C SER A 208 -17.75 14.71 -12.97
N ASP A 209 -17.94 15.01 -11.69
CA ASP A 209 -18.75 16.14 -11.23
C ASP A 209 -18.22 16.73 -9.92
N ILE A 210 -18.43 18.03 -9.69
CA ILE A 210 -18.03 18.71 -8.46
C ILE A 210 -19.24 18.84 -7.53
N VAL A 211 -19.03 18.55 -6.23
CA VAL A 211 -20.05 18.76 -5.22
C VAL A 211 -20.39 20.25 -5.13
N PRO A 212 -21.67 20.65 -5.24
CA PRO A 212 -22.05 22.07 -5.20
C PRO A 212 -21.53 22.78 -3.94
N GLY A 213 -20.90 23.95 -4.13
CA GLY A 213 -20.25 24.73 -3.08
C GLY A 213 -18.75 24.46 -2.90
N TYR A 214 -18.19 23.50 -3.63
CA TYR A 214 -16.77 23.15 -3.60
C TYR A 214 -16.04 23.43 -4.93
N GLU A 215 -16.60 24.29 -5.78
CA GLU A 215 -16.06 24.64 -7.10
C GLU A 215 -14.65 25.26 -7.04
N THR A 216 -14.27 25.82 -5.89
CA THR A 216 -12.93 26.36 -5.67
C THR A 216 -11.83 25.30 -5.74
N ILE A 217 -12.15 24.00 -5.64
CA ILE A 217 -11.17 22.92 -5.80
C ILE A 217 -10.44 23.00 -7.15
N GLU A 218 -11.10 23.49 -8.20
CA GLU A 218 -10.49 23.59 -9.54
C GLU A 218 -9.30 24.57 -9.59
N SER A 219 -9.26 25.51 -8.62
CA SER A 219 -8.16 26.47 -8.45
C SER A 219 -7.02 25.96 -7.57
N MET A 220 -7.18 24.79 -6.94
CA MET A 220 -6.15 24.21 -6.07
C MET A 220 -4.99 23.64 -6.90
N PRO A 221 -3.77 23.61 -6.33
CA PRO A 221 -2.62 23.00 -6.97
C PRO A 221 -2.89 21.54 -7.36
N LYS A 222 -2.43 21.15 -8.55
CA LYS A 222 -2.40 19.75 -8.96
C LYS A 222 -1.21 19.09 -8.28
N LEU A 223 -1.47 18.08 -7.46
CA LEU A 223 -0.47 17.19 -6.91
C LEU A 223 -0.31 16.04 -7.90
N LEU A 224 0.70 16.12 -8.77
CA LEU A 224 0.99 15.04 -9.70
C LEU A 224 1.32 13.76 -8.91
N LEU A 225 0.82 12.62 -9.39
CA LEU A 225 1.10 11.37 -8.72
C LEU A 225 2.57 11.00 -8.90
N GLU A 226 3.21 10.60 -7.80
CA GLU A 226 4.53 10.00 -7.90
C GLU A 226 4.39 8.59 -8.45
N HIS A 227 5.09 8.31 -9.53
CA HIS A 227 5.13 6.97 -10.09
C HIS A 227 5.98 6.07 -9.21
N VAL A 228 5.48 4.86 -8.93
CA VAL A 228 6.23 3.85 -8.20
C VAL A 228 7.53 3.55 -8.96
N HIS A 229 8.65 3.99 -8.40
CA HIS A 229 9.96 3.70 -8.94
C HIS A 229 10.35 2.26 -8.57
N LYS A 230 9.87 1.26 -9.34
CA LYS A 230 10.55 -0.01 -9.74
C LYS A 230 9.64 -1.26 -9.68
N LEU A 231 9.87 -2.11 -10.69
CA LEU A 231 9.49 -3.53 -10.88
C LEU A 231 8.04 -3.89 -11.23
N THR A 232 7.01 -3.34 -10.57
CA THR A 232 5.60 -3.68 -10.86
C THR A 232 4.67 -2.48 -10.64
N ASP A 233 3.72 -2.25 -11.56
CA ASP A 233 2.72 -1.17 -11.44
C ASP A 233 1.53 -1.54 -10.52
N LEU A 234 1.62 -2.70 -9.84
CA LEU A 234 0.57 -3.30 -9.00
C LEU A 234 0.32 -2.52 -7.71
N ASP A 235 1.34 -1.85 -7.16
CA ASP A 235 1.24 -1.06 -5.93
C ASP A 235 1.08 0.46 -6.22
N GLN A 236 0.65 0.83 -7.43
CA GLN A 236 0.39 2.24 -7.74
C GLN A 236 -0.83 2.76 -6.97
N HIS A 237 -0.58 3.65 -6.01
CA HIS A 237 -1.62 4.33 -5.23
C HIS A 237 -1.80 5.81 -5.63
N TRP A 238 -2.82 6.45 -5.05
CA TRP A 238 -2.98 7.91 -5.05
C TRP A 238 -1.95 8.57 -4.13
N GLN A 239 -0.70 8.60 -4.58
CA GLN A 239 0.43 9.05 -3.80
C GLN A 239 1.03 10.37 -4.30
N ALA A 240 1.35 11.26 -3.36
CA ALA A 240 2.00 12.53 -3.67
C ALA A 240 3.02 12.91 -2.59
N TYR A 241 4.00 13.73 -2.96
CA TYR A 241 4.93 14.30 -1.99
C TYR A 241 4.27 15.35 -1.10
N THR A 242 4.58 15.33 0.19
CA THR A 242 4.43 16.50 1.04
C THR A 242 5.34 17.63 0.55
N ASP A 243 5.03 18.87 0.94
CA ASP A 243 6.03 19.94 0.87
C ASP A 243 7.23 19.62 1.80
N VAL A 244 8.35 20.33 1.60
CA VAL A 244 9.53 20.21 2.49
C VAL A 244 9.14 20.60 3.91
N ASP A 245 9.50 19.76 4.89
CA ASP A 245 9.11 19.92 6.29
C ASP A 245 7.57 20.07 6.43
N GLY A 246 6.85 19.31 5.60
CA GLY A 246 5.42 19.49 5.33
C GLY A 246 4.47 19.05 6.44
N VAL A 247 4.96 18.33 7.46
CA VAL A 247 4.14 17.89 8.59
C VAL A 247 4.44 18.74 9.81
N ILE A 248 3.44 19.45 10.31
CA ILE A 248 3.56 20.33 11.48
C ILE A 248 2.92 19.66 12.68
N GLY A 249 3.70 19.52 13.75
CA GLY A 249 3.28 18.87 14.99
C GLY A 249 2.53 19.80 15.95
N PRO A 250 2.06 19.23 17.09
CA PRO A 250 1.24 19.95 18.07
C PRO A 250 1.96 21.08 18.80
N ASP A 251 3.30 21.16 18.69
CA ASP A 251 4.10 22.26 19.23
C ASP A 251 4.33 23.40 18.22
N GLY A 252 3.75 23.29 17.02
CA GLY A 252 3.87 24.28 15.94
C GLY A 252 5.14 24.18 15.11
N ASN A 253 6.03 23.22 15.39
CA ASN A 253 7.24 22.99 14.62
C ASN A 253 7.04 21.85 13.59
N PRO A 254 7.84 21.82 12.52
CA PRO A 254 7.90 20.65 11.66
C PRO A 254 8.34 19.39 12.40
N ILE A 255 7.63 18.30 12.17
CA ILE A 255 8.06 16.96 12.58
C ILE A 255 9.01 16.45 11.50
N LYS A 256 10.26 16.20 11.90
CA LYS A 256 11.31 15.75 10.98
C LYS A 256 11.40 14.23 11.01
N VAL A 257 11.16 13.62 9.88
CA VAL A 257 11.31 12.18 9.64
C VAL A 257 12.00 12.00 8.29
N ASP A 258 12.93 11.06 8.22
CA ASP A 258 13.59 10.69 6.97
C ASP A 258 12.67 9.74 6.17
N SER A 259 12.53 10.00 4.86
CA SER A 259 11.75 9.13 3.99
C SER A 259 12.41 7.76 3.83
N ILE A 260 11.60 6.70 3.92
CA ILE A 260 12.02 5.34 3.59
C ILE A 260 12.07 5.12 2.07
N VAL A 261 11.31 5.92 1.32
CA VAL A 261 11.13 5.77 -0.13
C VAL A 261 12.41 6.09 -0.90
N PRO A 262 12.91 5.17 -1.75
CA PRO A 262 14.08 5.41 -2.56
C PRO A 262 13.91 6.64 -3.46
N SER A 263 14.86 7.58 -3.39
CA SER A 263 14.91 8.81 -4.21
C SER A 263 13.88 9.88 -3.87
N ALA A 264 13.11 9.74 -2.78
CA ALA A 264 12.33 10.84 -2.26
C ALA A 264 13.23 12.06 -1.96
N PRO A 265 12.82 13.29 -2.34
CA PRO A 265 13.62 14.48 -2.05
C PRO A 265 13.79 14.73 -0.54
N ASP A 266 14.94 15.31 -0.17
CA ASP A 266 15.24 15.64 1.23
C ASP A 266 14.13 16.49 1.89
N GLY A 267 13.65 16.02 3.04
CA GLY A 267 12.61 16.71 3.83
C GLY A 267 11.19 16.58 3.28
N GLN A 268 10.97 15.78 2.23
CA GLN A 268 9.65 15.44 1.71
C GLN A 268 9.34 13.97 2.00
N LEU A 269 8.05 13.67 2.19
CA LEU A 269 7.54 12.32 2.41
C LEU A 269 6.53 11.97 1.32
N VAL A 270 6.42 10.70 0.95
CA VAL A 270 5.40 10.17 0.04
C VAL A 270 4.17 9.77 0.84
N ALA A 271 3.05 10.44 0.59
CA ALA A 271 1.79 10.20 1.27
C ALA A 271 0.76 9.59 0.31
N VAL A 272 0.13 8.49 0.72
CA VAL A 272 -1.03 7.88 0.05
C VAL A 272 -2.32 8.46 0.62
N PHE A 273 -3.28 8.82 -0.24
CA PHE A 273 -4.62 9.25 0.18
C PHE A 273 -5.61 8.09 0.08
N ASP A 274 -6.08 7.60 1.24
CA ASP A 274 -6.82 6.34 1.31
C ASP A 274 -8.14 6.48 2.09
N SER A 275 -9.27 6.42 1.38
CA SER A 275 -10.60 6.47 2.00
C SER A 275 -11.02 5.14 2.61
N GLY A 276 -10.35 4.03 2.29
CA GLY A 276 -10.58 2.70 2.83
C GLY A 276 -9.83 2.43 4.13
N TYR A 277 -8.87 3.27 4.51
CA TYR A 277 -8.11 3.12 5.75
C TYR A 277 -8.65 4.01 6.88
N THR A 278 -9.20 3.40 7.93
CA THR A 278 -9.85 4.13 9.04
C THR A 278 -8.91 5.10 9.78
N LEU A 279 -7.74 4.62 10.20
CA LEU A 279 -6.77 5.37 11.01
C LEU A 279 -5.50 5.66 10.20
N PRO A 280 -5.13 6.93 9.95
CA PRO A 280 -3.88 7.24 9.28
C PRO A 280 -2.69 6.46 9.84
N GLN A 281 -1.87 5.92 8.94
CA GLN A 281 -0.65 5.19 9.27
C GLN A 281 0.53 6.10 8.95
N VAL A 282 1.34 6.42 9.94
CA VAL A 282 2.46 7.36 9.81
C VAL A 282 3.75 6.73 10.33
N PRO A 283 4.93 7.29 10.00
CA PRO A 283 6.17 6.85 10.61
C PRO A 283 6.08 6.88 12.14
N ARG A 284 6.69 5.89 12.81
CA ARG A 284 6.63 5.78 14.27
C ARG A 284 7.07 7.06 14.97
N GLU A 285 8.19 7.62 14.53
CA GLU A 285 8.72 8.88 15.05
C GLU A 285 7.72 10.04 14.91
N MET A 286 6.92 10.05 13.83
CA MET A 286 5.87 11.05 13.65
C MET A 286 4.72 10.85 14.64
N SER A 287 4.26 9.62 14.81
CA SER A 287 3.23 9.30 15.81
C SER A 287 3.69 9.66 17.23
N ASP A 288 4.94 9.36 17.57
CA ASP A 288 5.53 9.69 18.86
C ASP A 288 5.65 11.22 19.04
N ALA A 289 6.03 11.95 17.99
CA ALA A 289 6.08 13.42 18.03
C ALA A 289 4.69 14.07 18.20
N ILE A 290 3.62 13.42 17.72
CA ILE A 290 2.24 13.89 17.91
C ILE A 290 1.75 13.63 19.35
N TYR A 291 2.00 12.45 19.92
CA TYR A 291 1.36 12.03 21.18
C TYR A 291 2.30 11.90 22.38
N GLY A 292 3.57 11.54 22.17
CA GLY A 292 4.52 11.15 23.22
C GLY A 292 4.84 12.25 24.24
N ARG A 293 4.55 13.51 23.93
CA ARG A 293 4.70 14.65 24.84
C ARG A 293 3.40 15.07 25.53
N VAL A 294 2.27 14.44 25.25
CA VAL A 294 0.99 14.76 25.90
C VAL A 294 1.00 14.30 27.35
N GLN A 295 0.51 15.15 28.26
CA GLN A 295 0.37 14.79 29.67
C GLN A 295 -0.71 13.71 29.83
N GLY A 296 -0.35 12.56 30.39
CA GLY A 296 -1.28 11.43 30.55
C GLY A 296 -1.49 10.60 29.29
N ALA A 297 -0.69 10.81 28.23
CA ALA A 297 -0.66 9.87 27.11
C ALA A 297 0.06 8.57 27.50
N GLU A 298 -0.45 7.47 26.98
CA GLU A 298 0.04 6.12 27.23
C GLU A 298 0.09 5.32 25.92
N TRP A 299 1.09 4.44 25.81
CA TRP A 299 1.06 3.41 24.78
C TRP A 299 0.25 2.22 25.27
N ASN A 300 -0.87 1.94 24.61
CA ASN A 300 -1.65 0.74 24.87
C ASN A 300 -1.05 -0.44 24.09
N ALA A 301 -0.30 -1.29 24.79
CA ALA A 301 0.34 -2.47 24.20
C ALA A 301 -0.63 -3.58 23.76
N GLU A 302 -1.86 -3.61 24.26
CA GLU A 302 -2.88 -4.58 23.85
C GLU A 302 -3.36 -4.30 22.42
N TYR A 303 -3.59 -3.02 22.12
CA TYR A 303 -4.08 -2.59 20.80
C TYR A 303 -2.96 -2.03 19.91
N SER A 304 -1.75 -1.88 20.44
CA SER A 304 -0.62 -1.22 19.75
C SER A 304 -0.98 0.17 19.24
N VAL A 305 -1.57 0.97 20.11
CA VAL A 305 -2.01 2.34 19.80
C VAL A 305 -1.61 3.32 20.88
N TRP A 306 -1.37 4.56 20.48
CA TRP A 306 -1.38 5.70 21.40
C TRP A 306 -2.79 5.99 21.93
N THR A 307 -2.91 6.18 23.24
CA THR A 307 -4.07 6.78 23.88
C THR A 307 -3.69 8.10 24.56
N VAL A 308 -4.62 9.05 24.55
CA VAL A 308 -4.47 10.38 25.15
C VAL A 308 -5.71 10.75 25.98
N PRO A 309 -5.61 11.68 26.94
CA PRO A 309 -6.81 12.23 27.58
C PRO A 309 -7.73 12.85 26.53
N CYS A 310 -9.03 12.53 26.56
CA CYS A 310 -9.99 13.05 25.58
C CYS A 310 -10.17 14.58 25.60
N THR A 311 -9.69 15.25 26.64
CA THR A 311 -9.69 16.71 26.77
C THR A 311 -8.50 17.37 26.08
N GLN A 312 -7.48 16.61 25.67
CA GLN A 312 -6.29 17.15 25.02
C GLN A 312 -6.59 17.59 23.60
N LEU A 313 -6.50 18.90 23.36
CA LEU A 313 -6.51 19.47 22.01
C LEU A 313 -5.10 19.36 21.41
N LEU A 314 -5.00 18.83 20.20
CA LEU A 314 -3.76 18.75 19.42
C LEU A 314 -3.96 19.39 18.05
N ASN A 315 -3.08 20.34 17.70
CA ASN A 315 -3.10 21.02 16.42
C ASN A 315 -2.01 20.43 15.51
N ILE A 316 -2.40 19.71 14.47
CA ILE A 316 -1.46 19.25 13.45
C ILE A 316 -1.91 19.73 12.07
N SER A 317 -0.97 19.83 11.15
CA SER A 317 -1.30 20.14 9.75
C SER A 317 -0.31 19.48 8.80
N PHE A 318 -0.81 19.20 7.60
CA PHE A 318 0.00 18.71 6.48
C PHE A 318 0.10 19.80 5.42
N LYS A 319 1.18 19.80 4.65
CA LYS A 319 1.40 20.75 3.56
C LYS A 319 1.63 20.03 2.26
N PHE A 320 0.89 20.45 1.24
CA PHE A 320 0.97 19.93 -0.12
C PHE A 320 0.78 21.07 -1.12
N GLY A 321 1.66 21.16 -2.12
CA GLY A 321 1.54 22.15 -3.19
C GLY A 321 1.57 23.60 -2.69
N GLY A 322 2.25 23.88 -1.58
CA GLY A 322 2.30 25.20 -0.94
C GLY A 322 1.06 25.57 -0.13
N GLN A 323 0.11 24.64 0.06
CA GLN A 323 -1.11 24.83 0.85
C GLN A 323 -1.01 24.10 2.19
N THR A 324 -1.59 24.67 3.24
CA THR A 324 -1.64 24.04 4.58
C THR A 324 -3.03 23.47 4.84
N TYR A 325 -3.08 22.21 5.24
CA TYR A 325 -4.28 21.43 5.51
C TYR A 325 -4.32 21.08 7.00
N PRO A 326 -4.99 21.90 7.84
CA PRO A 326 -5.14 21.61 9.26
C PRO A 326 -6.06 20.41 9.48
N VAL A 327 -5.70 19.57 10.45
CA VAL A 327 -6.54 18.45 10.88
C VAL A 327 -7.39 18.90 12.07
N HIS A 328 -8.69 18.65 12.01
CA HIS A 328 -9.61 18.97 13.08
C HIS A 328 -9.23 18.19 14.34
N PRO A 329 -9.18 18.78 15.55
CA PRO A 329 -8.68 18.09 16.75
C PRO A 329 -9.45 16.81 17.13
N LEU A 330 -10.75 16.73 16.80
CA LEU A 330 -11.55 15.49 16.92
C LEU A 330 -11.10 14.36 15.97
N ASP A 331 -10.38 14.69 14.89
CA ASP A 331 -9.77 13.72 14.00
C ASP A 331 -8.31 13.42 14.35
N VAL A 332 -7.69 14.15 15.28
CA VAL A 332 -6.35 13.81 15.82
C VAL A 332 -6.47 12.83 16.99
N SER A 333 -7.59 12.88 17.73
CA SER A 333 -7.93 11.90 18.77
C SER A 333 -9.43 11.59 18.82
N SER A 334 -9.77 10.31 18.74
CA SER A 334 -11.16 9.83 18.67
C SER A 334 -11.60 9.11 19.95
N SER A 335 -12.85 9.31 20.34
CA SER A 335 -13.52 8.55 21.41
C SER A 335 -14.46 7.47 20.88
N ASP A 336 -14.54 7.31 19.56
CA ASP A 336 -15.55 6.46 18.92
C ASP A 336 -15.29 4.95 19.17
N PHE A 337 -14.12 4.65 19.76
CA PHE A 337 -13.63 3.33 20.11
C PHE A 337 -13.88 2.93 21.58
N ASP A 338 -14.52 3.80 22.37
CA ASP A 338 -14.91 3.53 23.78
C ASP A 338 -13.74 3.00 24.66
N LEU A 339 -12.52 3.46 24.41
CA LEU A 339 -11.33 3.01 25.14
C LEU A 339 -11.32 3.55 26.57
N VAL A 340 -10.80 2.73 27.48
CA VAL A 340 -10.57 3.10 28.89
C VAL A 340 -9.14 2.81 29.29
N ASN A 341 -8.59 3.62 30.18
CA ASN A 341 -7.27 3.37 30.79
C ASN A 341 -7.35 2.26 31.87
N ALA A 342 -6.21 1.93 32.47
CA ALA A 342 -6.11 0.89 33.50
C ALA A 342 -6.95 1.15 34.76
N VAL A 343 -7.36 2.40 35.00
CA VAL A 343 -8.23 2.79 36.14
C VAL A 343 -9.70 2.95 35.75
N GLY A 344 -10.05 2.67 34.49
CA GLY A 344 -11.43 2.66 33.98
C GLY A 344 -11.95 4.03 33.51
N GLU A 345 -11.09 5.03 33.36
CA GLU A 345 -11.46 6.34 32.81
C GLU A 345 -11.41 6.32 31.28
N THR A 346 -12.36 6.99 30.64
CA THR A 346 -12.40 7.11 29.18
C THR A 346 -11.16 7.85 28.66
N VAL A 347 -10.49 7.23 27.69
CA VAL A 347 -9.36 7.81 26.95
C VAL A 347 -9.68 7.82 25.46
N CYS A 348 -9.00 8.70 24.74
CA CYS A 348 -9.17 8.83 23.30
C CYS A 348 -8.01 8.15 22.58
N LEU A 349 -8.35 7.41 21.53
CA LEU A 349 -7.39 6.82 20.62
C LEU A 349 -6.74 7.93 19.79
N GLY A 350 -5.41 8.00 19.77
CA GLY A 350 -4.69 8.80 18.77
C GLY A 350 -5.00 8.22 17.38
N THR A 351 -5.37 9.03 16.41
CA THR A 351 -5.79 8.50 15.09
C THR A 351 -4.61 8.27 14.14
N PHE A 352 -3.48 8.96 14.33
CA PHE A 352 -2.28 8.84 13.49
C PHE A 352 -1.30 7.83 14.10
N GLN A 353 -1.46 6.56 13.76
CA GLN A 353 -0.73 5.47 14.42
C GLN A 353 0.52 5.07 13.63
N PRO A 354 1.52 4.44 14.29
CA PRO A 354 2.63 3.81 13.59
C PRO A 354 2.12 2.82 12.54
N ILE A 355 2.83 2.72 11.41
CA ILE A 355 2.52 1.75 10.35
C ILE A 355 2.49 0.33 10.94
N SER A 356 1.31 -0.29 10.84
CA SER A 356 1.10 -1.70 11.17
C SER A 356 1.62 -2.64 10.08
N THR A 357 1.81 -3.92 10.42
CA THR A 357 2.26 -4.95 9.48
C THR A 357 1.32 -5.12 8.27
N SER A 358 0.06 -4.75 8.41
CA SER A 358 -0.96 -4.78 7.35
C SER A 358 -0.93 -3.58 6.40
N ALA A 359 -0.26 -2.50 6.79
CA ALA A 359 -0.07 -1.28 6.00
C ALA A 359 1.39 -1.12 5.53
N PHE A 360 2.15 -2.21 5.59
CA PHE A 360 3.57 -2.23 5.34
C PHE A 360 3.85 -2.30 3.84
N SER A 361 4.58 -1.32 3.31
CA SER A 361 5.08 -1.35 1.94
C SER A 361 6.36 -2.18 1.87
N LEU A 362 6.27 -3.38 1.29
CA LEU A 362 7.43 -4.29 1.17
C LEU A 362 8.56 -3.69 0.33
N LEU A 363 8.22 -2.84 -0.64
CA LEU A 363 9.16 -2.20 -1.55
C LEU A 363 9.52 -0.77 -1.12
N GLY A 364 8.96 -0.26 -0.02
CA GLY A 364 9.21 1.07 0.50
C GLY A 364 8.74 2.16 -0.48
N GLU A 365 7.49 2.10 -0.89
CA GLU A 365 6.93 2.95 -1.96
C GLU A 365 6.23 4.19 -1.43
N TYR A 366 5.85 4.17 -0.15
CA TYR A 366 5.26 5.31 0.55
C TYR A 366 5.72 5.39 2.01
N ASP A 367 5.68 6.58 2.58
CA ASP A 367 6.05 6.85 3.97
C ASP A 367 4.84 6.86 4.92
N MET A 368 3.65 7.14 4.39
CA MET A 368 2.42 7.25 5.17
C MET A 368 1.16 7.00 4.36
N ILE A 369 0.11 6.55 5.04
CA ILE A 369 -1.25 6.43 4.53
C ILE A 369 -2.13 7.45 5.28
N LEU A 370 -2.59 8.46 4.57
CA LEU A 370 -3.51 9.48 5.07
C LEU A 370 -4.95 8.99 4.92
N GLY A 371 -5.36 8.22 5.92
CA GLY A 371 -6.67 7.60 6.05
C GLY A 371 -7.84 8.57 6.30
N MET A 372 -9.01 8.00 6.62
CA MET A 372 -10.28 8.70 6.83
C MET A 372 -10.19 9.88 7.81
N ALA A 373 -9.36 9.79 8.86
CA ALA A 373 -9.18 10.90 9.80
C ALA A 373 -8.55 12.13 9.15
N PHE A 374 -7.60 11.96 8.23
CA PHE A 374 -7.13 13.07 7.39
C PHE A 374 -8.19 13.45 6.36
N MET A 375 -8.78 12.48 5.66
CA MET A 375 -9.70 12.74 4.55
C MET A 375 -10.99 13.48 4.95
N ARG A 376 -11.43 13.43 6.22
CA ARG A 376 -12.49 14.32 6.74
C ARG A 376 -12.16 15.82 6.72
N ASN A 377 -10.89 16.17 6.58
CA ASN A 377 -10.38 17.54 6.61
C ASN A 377 -10.12 18.14 5.22
N VAL A 378 -10.42 17.37 4.17
CA VAL A 378 -10.27 17.78 2.79
C VAL A 378 -11.48 17.35 1.96
N TYR A 379 -11.84 18.19 0.99
CA TYR A 379 -12.54 17.73 -0.19
C TYR A 379 -11.47 17.34 -1.22
N ALA A 380 -11.46 16.07 -1.61
CA ALA A 380 -10.44 15.49 -2.46
C ALA A 380 -10.99 15.22 -3.86
N GLN A 381 -10.22 15.58 -4.89
CA GLN A 381 -10.44 15.21 -6.28
C GLN A 381 -9.28 14.32 -6.73
N PHE A 382 -9.62 13.16 -7.28
CA PHE A 382 -8.71 12.17 -7.84
C PHE A 382 -8.94 12.13 -9.34
N ASP A 383 -8.05 12.76 -10.11
CA ASP A 383 -8.12 12.79 -11.57
C ASP A 383 -7.24 11.68 -12.14
N TYR A 384 -7.87 10.80 -12.92
CA TYR A 384 -7.25 9.58 -13.42
C TYR A 384 -6.29 9.85 -14.58
N GLY A 385 -6.35 11.02 -15.24
CA GLY A 385 -5.49 11.31 -16.38
C GLY A 385 -5.37 10.13 -17.36
N ASP A 386 -4.14 9.77 -17.70
CA ASP A 386 -3.79 8.67 -18.59
C ASP A 386 -3.77 7.28 -17.92
N PHE A 387 -4.18 7.15 -16.66
CA PHE A 387 -4.52 5.85 -16.08
C PHE A 387 -5.73 5.22 -16.74
N VAL A 388 -6.58 6.01 -17.40
CA VAL A 388 -7.71 5.49 -18.18
C VAL A 388 -7.22 4.98 -19.52
N GLU A 389 -7.24 3.68 -19.68
CA GLU A 389 -6.80 3.02 -20.91
C GLU A 389 -7.83 3.11 -22.04
N ASP A 390 -7.39 2.82 -23.27
CA ASP A 390 -8.23 2.79 -24.48
C ASP A 390 -9.04 4.07 -24.77
N THR A 391 -8.54 5.21 -24.32
CA THR A 391 -9.15 6.52 -24.59
C THR A 391 -8.65 7.12 -25.91
N SER A 392 -9.56 7.75 -26.68
CA SER A 392 -9.21 8.38 -27.97
C SER A 392 -8.53 9.75 -27.84
N VAL A 393 -8.35 10.24 -26.61
CA VAL A 393 -7.86 11.58 -26.27
C VAL A 393 -6.81 11.44 -25.18
N ASP A 394 -5.72 12.22 -25.28
CA ASP A 394 -4.74 12.36 -24.20
C ASP A 394 -5.38 13.14 -23.04
N LEU A 395 -5.56 12.46 -21.91
CA LEU A 395 -6.19 13.00 -20.70
C LEU A 395 -5.17 13.65 -19.74
N GLY A 396 -3.88 13.63 -20.08
CA GLY A 396 -2.79 14.19 -19.29
C GLY A 396 -2.40 13.34 -18.08
N GLU A 397 -1.41 13.78 -17.33
CA GLU A 397 -0.92 13.05 -16.15
C GLU A 397 -1.98 13.03 -15.03
N PRO A 398 -2.14 11.91 -14.31
CA PRO A 398 -3.04 11.80 -13.16
C PRO A 398 -2.60 12.74 -12.04
N PHE A 399 -3.56 13.25 -11.27
CA PHE A 399 -3.28 14.13 -10.15
C PHE A 399 -4.32 14.06 -9.04
N VAL A 400 -3.93 14.49 -7.85
CA VAL A 400 -4.84 14.79 -6.73
C VAL A 400 -4.96 16.29 -6.56
N ARG A 401 -6.17 16.78 -6.27
CA ARG A 401 -6.37 18.12 -5.69
C ARG A 401 -7.03 18.00 -4.34
N LEU A 402 -6.58 18.82 -3.41
CA LEU A 402 -7.12 18.89 -2.06
C LEU A 402 -7.60 20.31 -1.78
N LEU A 403 -8.83 20.43 -1.30
CA LEU A 403 -9.40 21.67 -0.77
C LEU A 403 -9.68 21.47 0.71
N SER A 404 -9.09 22.28 1.59
CA SER A 404 -9.31 22.13 3.04
C SER A 404 -10.77 22.41 3.41
N THR A 405 -11.35 21.54 4.24
CA THR A 405 -12.70 21.71 4.82
C THR A 405 -12.64 22.19 6.28
N THR A 406 -11.44 22.27 6.86
CA THR A 406 -11.24 22.55 8.28
C THR A 406 -10.85 24.00 8.52
N ASN A 407 -11.74 24.74 9.18
CA ASN A 407 -11.43 26.06 9.73
C ASN A 407 -10.91 25.90 11.17
N VAL A 408 -9.67 26.33 11.43
CA VAL A 408 -9.01 26.11 12.74
C VAL A 408 -9.77 26.74 13.91
N THR A 409 -10.33 27.93 13.74
CA THR A 409 -11.11 28.60 14.80
C THR A 409 -12.40 27.84 15.11
N GLN A 410 -13.15 27.48 14.07
CA GLN A 410 -14.37 26.69 14.24
C GLN A 410 -14.07 25.31 14.83
N ALA A 411 -12.97 24.67 14.41
CA ALA A 411 -12.55 23.38 14.90
C ALA A 411 -12.20 23.40 16.40
N HIS A 412 -11.54 24.46 16.85
CA HIS A 412 -11.27 24.71 18.27
C HIS A 412 -12.57 24.90 19.05
N ASP A 413 -13.46 25.80 18.59
CA ASP A 413 -14.76 26.04 19.24
C ASP A 413 -15.59 24.74 19.35
N THR A 414 -15.65 23.96 18.27
CA THR A 414 -16.32 22.65 18.26
C THR A 414 -15.68 21.70 19.26
N PHE A 415 -14.35 21.60 19.30
CA PHE A 415 -13.66 20.74 20.25
C PHE A 415 -13.98 21.12 21.69
N VAL A 416 -13.98 22.41 22.02
CA VAL A 416 -14.36 22.90 23.37
C VAL A 416 -15.78 22.49 23.71
N GLN A 417 -16.73 22.61 22.78
CA GLN A 417 -18.11 22.18 23.01
C GLN A 417 -18.23 20.67 23.21
N VAL A 418 -17.57 19.87 22.36
CA VAL A 418 -17.70 18.41 22.33
C VAL A 418 -16.92 17.73 23.45
N ARG A 419 -15.69 18.18 23.74
CA ARG A 419 -14.76 17.53 24.69
C ARG A 419 -14.69 18.20 26.05
N LEU A 420 -14.94 19.50 26.12
CA LEU A 420 -14.75 20.30 27.34
C LEU A 420 -16.06 20.86 27.90
N SER A 421 -17.20 20.39 27.40
CA SER A 421 -18.54 20.84 27.84
C SER A 421 -18.72 22.36 27.73
N GLY A 422 -18.08 22.99 26.75
CA GLY A 422 -18.21 24.42 26.46
C GLY A 422 -17.31 25.35 27.30
N VAL A 423 -16.48 24.81 28.20
CA VAL A 423 -15.51 25.60 28.97
C VAL A 423 -14.13 25.43 28.36
N ASP A 424 -13.59 26.50 27.79
CA ASP A 424 -12.27 26.45 27.16
C ASP A 424 -11.15 26.41 28.21
N THR A 425 -10.63 25.21 28.47
CA THR A 425 -9.47 24.95 29.32
C THR A 425 -8.20 24.65 28.52
N THR A 426 -8.23 24.80 27.19
CA THR A 426 -7.13 24.39 26.30
C THR A 426 -5.82 25.14 26.55
N GLY A 427 -5.88 26.33 27.16
CA GLY A 427 -4.71 27.14 27.53
C GLY A 427 -4.11 26.81 28.91
N GLU A 428 -4.73 25.93 29.70
CA GLU A 428 -4.26 25.60 31.05
C GLU A 428 -2.94 24.83 31.05
N SER A 429 -2.16 24.94 32.12
CA SER A 429 -0.87 24.23 32.24
C SER A 429 -1.01 22.70 32.24
N SER A 430 -2.21 22.19 32.55
CA SER A 430 -2.56 20.77 32.44
C SER A 430 -2.59 20.28 30.99
N GLN A 431 -2.76 21.18 30.02
CA GLN A 431 -2.88 20.89 28.58
C GLN A 431 -1.56 21.10 27.83
N TRP A 432 -0.54 21.66 28.48
CA TRP A 432 0.75 21.91 27.84
C TRP A 432 1.46 20.61 27.51
N LEU A 433 2.11 20.55 26.34
CA LEU A 433 3.00 19.44 26.03
C LEU A 433 4.19 19.43 27.00
N LEU A 434 4.59 18.24 27.40
CA LEU A 434 5.82 17.99 28.14
C LEU A 434 7.04 18.47 27.32
N PRO A 435 8.16 18.81 27.98
CA PRO A 435 9.41 19.10 27.29
C PRO A 435 9.87 17.90 26.46
N ALA A 436 10.57 18.14 25.34
CA ALA A 436 11.08 17.09 24.46
C ALA A 436 11.93 16.02 25.18
N SER A 437 12.63 16.39 26.26
CA SER A 437 13.41 15.42 27.07
C SER A 437 12.55 14.39 27.82
N LYS A 438 11.23 14.55 27.83
CA LYS A 438 10.25 13.64 28.46
C LYS A 438 9.31 13.00 27.44
N GLU A 439 9.62 13.14 26.16
CA GLU A 439 8.88 12.46 25.10
C GLU A 439 8.92 10.95 25.32
N GLN A 440 7.73 10.35 25.32
CA GLN A 440 7.57 8.91 25.35
C GLN A 440 7.64 8.37 23.92
N HIS A 441 8.23 7.18 23.78
CA HIS A 441 8.34 6.50 22.50
C HIS A 441 7.54 5.21 22.52
N SER A 442 6.81 4.96 21.44
CA SER A 442 6.13 3.68 21.26
C SER A 442 7.16 2.57 20.99
N PRO A 443 6.96 1.35 21.53
CA PRO A 443 7.90 0.25 21.33
C PRO A 443 7.85 -0.28 19.89
N GLU A 444 9.00 -0.73 19.41
CA GLU A 444 9.13 -1.51 18.18
C GLU A 444 9.17 -3.00 18.49
N SER A 445 8.29 -3.78 17.86
CA SER A 445 8.33 -5.24 17.95
C SER A 445 9.48 -5.84 17.13
N GLU A 446 9.88 -7.07 17.44
CA GLU A 446 10.92 -7.76 16.68
C GLU A 446 10.46 -8.10 15.25
N GLU A 447 9.17 -8.35 15.08
CA GLU A 447 8.51 -8.55 13.80
C GLU A 447 8.60 -7.29 12.92
N GLU A 448 8.27 -6.12 13.48
CA GLU A 448 8.39 -4.84 12.77
C GLU A 448 9.83 -4.54 12.36
N LYS A 449 10.81 -4.72 13.26
CA LYS A 449 12.23 -4.54 12.93
C LYS A 449 12.69 -5.43 11.79
N LYS A 450 12.22 -6.69 11.79
CA LYS A 450 12.52 -7.63 10.72
C LYS A 450 11.92 -7.16 9.40
N GLN A 451 10.67 -6.71 9.40
CA GLN A 451 10.01 -6.18 8.21
C GLN A 451 10.72 -4.95 7.67
N GLN A 452 10.98 -3.95 8.50
CA GLN A 452 11.75 -2.76 8.12
C GLN A 452 13.11 -3.11 7.49
N TYR A 453 13.79 -4.14 8.01
CA TYR A 453 15.03 -4.62 7.42
C TYR A 453 14.82 -5.28 6.05
N GLU A 454 13.78 -6.10 5.90
CA GLU A 454 13.41 -6.72 4.62
C GLU A 454 13.07 -5.66 3.57
N GLU A 455 12.25 -4.66 3.91
CA GLU A 455 11.95 -3.51 3.05
C GLU A 455 13.21 -2.71 2.71
N TYR A 456 14.05 -2.38 3.70
CA TYR A 456 15.29 -1.64 3.43
C TYR A 456 16.18 -2.36 2.41
N VAL A 457 16.27 -3.69 2.50
CA VAL A 457 17.04 -4.51 1.55
C VAL A 457 16.35 -4.60 0.19
N LEU A 458 15.03 -4.79 0.16
CA LEU A 458 14.26 -4.95 -1.09
C LEU A 458 14.13 -3.62 -1.83
N SER A 459 13.69 -2.54 -1.20
CA SER A 459 13.59 -1.20 -1.81
C SER A 459 14.87 -0.73 -2.51
N ARG A 460 16.04 -1.16 -2.01
CA ARG A 460 17.38 -0.78 -2.50
C ARG A 460 18.11 -1.91 -3.23
N TRP A 461 17.41 -3.00 -3.60
CA TRP A 461 18.03 -4.19 -4.20
C TRP A 461 18.81 -3.89 -5.50
N PRO A 462 18.36 -3.01 -6.43
CA PRO A 462 19.13 -2.72 -7.64
C PRO A 462 20.44 -2.00 -7.33
N GLU A 463 20.43 -1.04 -6.41
CA GLU A 463 21.61 -0.32 -5.93
C GLU A 463 22.59 -1.28 -5.26
N ILE A 464 22.08 -2.17 -4.40
CA ILE A 464 22.87 -3.21 -3.73
C ILE A 464 23.49 -4.13 -4.77
N PHE A 465 22.73 -4.57 -5.78
CA PHE A 465 23.21 -5.45 -6.85
C PHE A 465 24.32 -4.78 -7.68
N VAL A 466 24.13 -3.53 -8.10
CA VAL A 466 25.14 -2.75 -8.83
C VAL A 466 26.39 -2.56 -7.97
N GLY A 467 26.24 -2.21 -6.69
CA GLY A 467 27.35 -2.08 -5.75
C GLY A 467 28.14 -3.39 -5.60
N CYS A 468 27.44 -4.52 -5.46
CA CYS A 468 28.06 -5.85 -5.40
C CYS A 468 28.80 -6.19 -6.69
N LEU A 469 28.21 -5.90 -7.85
CA LEU A 469 28.85 -6.13 -9.15
C LEU A 469 30.13 -5.31 -9.30
N VAL A 470 30.08 -4.01 -8.97
CA VAL A 470 31.25 -3.12 -8.98
C VAL A 470 32.34 -3.66 -8.04
N PHE A 471 31.97 -4.09 -6.83
CA PHE A 471 32.91 -4.67 -5.88
C PHE A 471 33.58 -5.93 -6.44
N VAL A 472 32.81 -6.86 -7.02
CA VAL A 472 33.35 -8.07 -7.65
C VAL A 472 34.31 -7.72 -8.79
N LEU A 473 33.95 -6.76 -9.65
CA LEU A 473 34.82 -6.30 -10.73
C LEU A 473 36.14 -5.71 -10.20
N LEU A 474 36.10 -4.93 -9.12
CA LEU A 474 37.30 -4.38 -8.47
C LEU A 474 38.18 -5.49 -7.86
N VAL A 475 37.58 -6.49 -7.21
CA VAL A 475 38.30 -7.64 -6.65
C VAL A 475 38.96 -8.45 -7.78
N VAL A 476 38.24 -8.73 -8.86
CA VAL A 476 38.79 -9.44 -10.03
C VAL A 476 39.92 -8.64 -10.66
N ALA A 477 39.75 -7.34 -10.86
CA ALA A 477 40.79 -6.45 -11.38
C ALA A 477 42.04 -6.46 -10.48
N PHE A 478 41.88 -6.40 -9.16
CA PHE A 478 42.98 -6.48 -8.19
C PHE A 478 43.70 -7.83 -8.24
N VAL A 479 42.97 -8.94 -8.31
CA VAL A 479 43.54 -10.29 -8.43
C VAL A 479 44.31 -10.44 -9.75
N VAL A 480 43.74 -9.99 -10.88
CA VAL A 480 44.40 -9.99 -12.19
C VAL A 480 45.66 -9.13 -12.16
N TRP A 481 45.59 -7.93 -11.61
CA TRP A 481 46.73 -7.02 -11.45
C TRP A 481 47.86 -7.65 -10.64
N ARG A 482 47.54 -8.24 -9.47
CA ARG A 482 48.51 -8.93 -8.61
C ARG A 482 49.11 -10.16 -9.29
N CYS A 483 48.32 -10.92 -10.05
CA CYS A 483 48.80 -12.04 -10.86
C CYS A 483 49.72 -11.59 -12.00
N CYS A 484 49.40 -10.50 -12.71
CA CYS A 484 50.24 -9.95 -13.77
C CYS A 484 51.55 -9.37 -13.23
N ILE A 485 51.54 -8.67 -12.09
CA ILE A 485 52.77 -8.19 -11.43
C ILE A 485 53.64 -9.38 -11.01
N ARG A 486 53.07 -10.41 -10.38
CA ARG A 486 53.81 -11.61 -9.98
C ARG A 486 54.42 -12.34 -11.18
N LYS A 487 53.70 -12.44 -12.30
CA LYS A 487 54.24 -13.00 -13.56
C LYS A 487 55.40 -12.16 -14.09
N ARG A 488 55.28 -10.83 -14.10
CA ARG A 488 56.39 -9.92 -14.50
C ARG A 488 57.61 -10.07 -13.59
N ALA A 489 57.42 -10.15 -12.27
CA ALA A 489 58.50 -10.34 -11.31
C ALA A 489 59.19 -11.73 -11.44
N LYS A 490 58.44 -12.79 -11.74
CA LYS A 490 59.02 -14.12 -12.04
C LYS A 490 59.79 -14.12 -13.37
N LYS A 491 59.27 -13.44 -14.41
CA LYS A 491 59.93 -13.33 -15.71
C LYS A 491 61.25 -12.54 -15.62
N ALA A 492 61.30 -11.51 -14.78
CA ALA A 492 62.53 -10.74 -14.51
C ALA A 492 63.60 -11.54 -13.72
N LYS A 493 63.21 -12.54 -12.93
CA LYS A 493 64.15 -13.45 -12.22
C LYS A 493 64.63 -14.64 -13.07
N GLY A 494 63.92 -14.98 -14.15
CA GLY A 494 64.25 -16.11 -15.03
C GLY A 494 65.14 -15.77 -16.23
N SER A 495 65.51 -14.50 -16.43
CA SER A 495 66.23 -14.02 -17.62
C SER A 495 67.73 -13.75 -17.40
N VAL A 496 68.37 -14.37 -16.40
CA VAL A 496 69.83 -14.28 -16.20
C VAL A 496 70.47 -15.62 -16.53
N LEU A 497 70.70 -15.88 -17.82
CA LEU A 497 71.71 -16.83 -18.34
C LEU A 497 72.02 -16.43 -19.80
N PRO A 498 73.30 -16.22 -20.18
CA PRO A 498 73.65 -15.54 -21.42
C PRO A 498 73.82 -16.46 -22.65
N SER A 499 73.41 -15.88 -23.78
CA SER A 499 73.69 -16.12 -25.21
C SER A 499 74.93 -16.94 -25.63
N ALA A 500 74.77 -17.79 -26.65
CA ALA A 500 75.47 -17.75 -27.96
C ALA A 500 75.29 -19.10 -28.69
N GLY A 501 74.73 -19.15 -29.90
CA GLY A 501 75.56 -19.17 -31.11
C GLY A 501 74.77 -19.70 -32.32
N GLN A 502 75.10 -19.15 -33.50
CA GLN A 502 74.34 -19.08 -34.74
C GLN A 502 74.36 -20.34 -35.66
N PRO A 503 73.56 -20.36 -36.76
CA PRO A 503 73.14 -21.56 -37.48
C PRO A 503 73.96 -21.85 -38.75
N GLN A 504 73.95 -23.10 -39.25
CA GLN A 504 74.21 -23.40 -40.66
C GLN A 504 73.46 -24.64 -41.19
N LEU A 505 73.27 -24.59 -42.50
CA LEU A 505 72.34 -25.28 -43.38
C LEU A 505 73.13 -26.19 -44.34
N TYR A 506 72.76 -27.46 -44.52
CA TYR A 506 72.98 -28.17 -45.80
C TYR A 506 72.09 -29.42 -45.94
N ARG A 507 71.97 -29.87 -47.19
CA ARG A 507 70.82 -30.46 -47.88
C ARG A 507 71.16 -31.84 -48.48
N GLN A 508 70.11 -32.68 -48.57
CA GLN A 508 69.80 -33.80 -49.49
C GLN A 508 70.70 -35.03 -49.65
N LEU A 509 70.00 -36.18 -49.86
CA LEU A 509 70.06 -37.19 -50.94
C LEU A 509 69.52 -38.52 -50.32
N ASP A 510 68.81 -39.45 -50.95
CA ASP A 510 67.94 -39.61 -52.13
C ASP A 510 67.23 -40.98 -51.92
N ASP A 511 66.10 -41.19 -52.59
CA ASP A 511 65.25 -42.41 -52.75
C ASP A 511 66.01 -43.75 -52.97
N PRO A 512 65.41 -44.99 -53.03
CA PRO A 512 63.98 -45.38 -53.22
C PRO A 512 63.55 -46.67 -52.45
N SER A 513 62.36 -47.19 -52.80
CA SER A 513 61.99 -48.63 -53.00
C SER A 513 60.99 -49.27 -52.02
N SER A 514 59.86 -49.68 -52.62
CA SER A 514 59.23 -51.00 -52.48
C SER A 514 58.56 -51.39 -51.16
N MET A 515 57.22 -51.50 -51.15
CA MET A 515 56.51 -52.76 -51.45
C MET A 515 55.04 -52.66 -50.94
N THR A 516 54.12 -52.60 -51.89
CA THR A 516 52.77 -53.23 -51.95
C THR A 516 52.60 -54.47 -51.05
N LEU A 517 51.45 -54.96 -50.58
CA LEU A 517 50.00 -54.72 -50.67
C LEU A 517 49.34 -55.87 -49.83
N ILE A 518 48.05 -55.73 -49.49
CA ILE A 518 47.01 -56.79 -49.47
C ILE A 518 46.71 -57.62 -48.18
N ASP A 519 45.48 -57.38 -47.72
CA ASP A 519 44.35 -58.26 -47.35
C ASP A 519 44.20 -59.09 -46.04
N MET A 520 43.08 -58.75 -45.39
CA MET A 520 41.88 -59.56 -45.03
C MET A 520 41.96 -60.79 -44.11
N SER A 521 41.21 -60.63 -42.99
CA SER A 521 40.09 -61.48 -42.54
C SER A 521 40.32 -62.76 -41.69
N HIS A 522 39.24 -63.12 -40.98
CA HIS A 522 38.99 -64.28 -40.10
C HIS A 522 39.50 -64.18 -38.64
N ALA A 523 38.78 -64.57 -37.58
CA ALA A 523 37.46 -65.17 -37.34
C ALA A 523 37.03 -64.81 -35.89
N LYS A 524 35.79 -64.40 -35.59
CA LYS A 524 34.57 -65.17 -35.27
C LYS A 524 34.66 -66.20 -34.10
N ASP A 525 33.75 -65.97 -33.15
CA ASP A 525 33.06 -66.89 -32.22
C ASP A 525 33.76 -67.47 -30.97
N LYS A 526 33.23 -67.06 -29.80
CA LYS A 526 32.53 -67.99 -28.88
C LYS A 526 31.58 -67.28 -27.88
N ARG A 527 30.28 -67.48 -28.11
CA ARG A 527 29.13 -67.74 -27.21
C ARG A 527 29.49 -68.24 -25.79
N GLU A 528 28.68 -68.15 -24.72
CA GLU A 528 27.22 -68.07 -24.50
C GLU A 528 26.96 -67.81 -22.99
N SER A 529 25.96 -67.00 -22.61
CA SER A 529 24.73 -67.37 -21.87
C SER A 529 24.87 -68.07 -20.50
N PHE A 530 24.31 -67.48 -19.43
CA PHE A 530 23.13 -68.04 -18.74
C PHE A 530 22.48 -67.04 -17.76
N ALA A 531 21.14 -67.02 -17.77
CA ALA A 531 20.23 -66.28 -16.90
C ALA A 531 19.81 -67.12 -15.67
N SER A 532 19.14 -66.47 -14.69
CA SER A 532 18.19 -67.02 -13.68
C SER A 532 18.41 -66.32 -12.32
N ALA A 533 17.55 -65.40 -11.87
CA ALA A 533 16.24 -65.58 -11.20
C ALA A 533 16.32 -65.97 -9.72
N GLY A 534 15.62 -65.18 -8.88
CA GLY A 534 14.85 -65.66 -7.73
C GLY A 534 15.48 -65.56 -6.33
N ALA A 535 15.10 -64.54 -5.57
CA ALA A 535 14.32 -64.64 -4.32
C ALA A 535 14.06 -63.23 -3.76
#